data_AF-A0A535IFX2-F1
#
_entry.id   AF-A0A535IFX2-F1
#
_cell.length_a   1.000
_cell.length_b   1.000
_cell.length_c   1.000
_cell.angle_alpha   90.00
_cell.angle_beta   90.00
_cell.angle_gamma   90.00
#
_symmetry.space_group_name_H-M   'P 1'
#
loop_
_entity.id
_entity.type
_entity.pdbx_description
1 polymer ?
#
loop_
_entity_poly.entity_id
_entity_poly.type
_entity_poly.pdbx_seq_one_letter_code
_entity_poly.pdbx_strand_id
1 'polypeptide(L)'
;MRINMLPRARHAWMRVRALNGRRELARRIYPTGLWDEYSHEAAILSGWLDFTAEHVAASNAIQQASAATLDIGSMTWFIPDFYNADYGGIHTLLRFANHFSEQHGVCHQFVVVGTMQEDRIRSLIVEAFPNIVISRCLRLGSFDALQAVAPTDIAVASLWSTAYFLLRFNATKR
;
A
#
# COMPACT_ATOMS: atom_id res chain seq x y z
N MET A 1 14.32 -2.31 21.91
CA MET A 1 12.99 -2.83 22.27
C MET A 1 12.58 -3.87 21.22
N ARG A 2 12.49 -5.15 21.61
CA ARG A 2 12.30 -6.28 20.67
C ARG A 2 10.83 -6.38 20.26
N ILE A 3 10.54 -6.24 18.97
CA ILE A 3 9.21 -6.45 18.38
C ILE A 3 8.90 -7.94 18.38
N ASN A 4 7.82 -8.31 19.07
CA ASN A 4 7.33 -9.69 19.16
C ASN A 4 6.48 -9.98 17.92
N MET A 5 7.05 -10.76 17.00
CA MET A 5 6.40 -11.17 15.75
C MET A 5 5.93 -12.61 15.93
N LEU A 6 4.64 -12.89 15.68
CA LEU A 6 4.05 -14.21 15.89
C LEU A 6 4.82 -15.32 15.14
N PRO A 7 5.02 -16.52 15.75
CA PRO A 7 5.97 -17.54 15.27
C PRO A 7 5.76 -18.03 13.83
N ARG A 8 4.51 -18.02 13.34
CA ARG A 8 4.17 -18.51 11.99
C ARG A 8 4.59 -17.56 10.86
N ALA A 9 4.45 -16.25 11.06
CA ALA A 9 4.83 -15.24 10.07
C ALA A 9 6.36 -15.12 9.94
N ARG A 10 7.10 -15.25 11.05
CA ARG A 10 8.57 -15.29 11.04
C ARG A 10 9.13 -16.50 10.30
N HIS A 11 8.53 -17.67 10.46
CA HIS A 11 8.98 -18.88 9.78
C HIS A 11 8.68 -18.90 8.29
N ALA A 12 7.53 -18.38 7.85
CA ALA A 12 7.21 -18.27 6.42
C ALA A 12 8.19 -17.34 5.69
N TRP A 13 8.51 -16.17 6.27
CA TRP A 13 9.38 -15.18 5.63
C TRP A 13 10.88 -15.51 5.75
N MET A 14 11.33 -16.12 6.86
CA MET A 14 12.69 -16.65 6.92
C MET A 14 12.90 -17.81 5.94
N ARG A 15 11.86 -18.61 5.66
CA ARG A 15 11.88 -19.59 4.57
C ARG A 15 11.99 -18.93 3.20
N VAL A 16 11.23 -17.88 2.91
CA VAL A 16 11.35 -17.11 1.64
C VAL A 16 12.77 -16.54 1.46
N ARG A 17 13.39 -16.00 2.53
CA ARG A 17 14.74 -15.44 2.48
C ARG A 17 15.84 -16.52 2.37
N ALA A 18 15.71 -17.64 3.07
CA ALA A 18 16.62 -18.79 2.95
C ALA A 18 16.45 -19.52 1.59
N LEU A 19 15.24 -19.53 1.04
CA LEU A 19 14.95 -19.98 -0.33
C LEU A 19 15.60 -19.04 -1.34
N ASN A 20 15.59 -17.73 -1.14
CA ASN A 20 16.24 -16.77 -2.04
C ASN A 20 17.78 -16.91 -2.05
N GLY A 21 18.42 -17.18 -0.91
CA GLY A 21 19.88 -17.45 -0.86
C GLY A 21 20.27 -18.81 -1.47
N ARG A 22 19.40 -19.84 -1.39
CA ARG A 22 19.59 -21.12 -2.09
C ARG A 22 19.22 -21.05 -3.58
N ARG A 23 18.34 -20.12 -3.98
CA ARG A 23 17.93 -19.85 -5.36
C ARG A 23 19.03 -19.22 -6.20
N GLU A 24 19.90 -18.38 -5.63
CA GLU A 24 21.06 -17.86 -6.37
C GLU A 24 22.05 -18.97 -6.76
N LEU A 25 22.26 -19.96 -5.89
CA LEU A 25 23.07 -21.14 -6.23
C LEU A 25 22.34 -22.07 -7.21
N ALA A 26 21.02 -22.25 -7.06
CA ALA A 26 20.22 -23.10 -7.92
C ALA A 26 20.00 -22.53 -9.34
N ARG A 27 19.86 -21.21 -9.51
CA ARG A 27 19.78 -20.51 -10.81
C ARG A 27 21.01 -20.74 -11.68
N ARG A 28 22.16 -21.01 -11.06
CA ARG A 28 23.40 -21.35 -11.77
C ARG A 28 23.42 -22.78 -12.31
N ILE A 29 22.57 -23.67 -11.78
CA ILE A 29 22.60 -25.12 -12.05
C ILE A 29 21.36 -25.57 -12.83
N TYR A 30 20.21 -24.93 -12.63
CA TYR A 30 18.96 -25.20 -13.35
C TYR A 30 18.27 -23.88 -13.72
N PRO A 31 18.30 -23.45 -14.99
CA PRO A 31 17.53 -22.30 -15.41
C PRO A 31 16.05 -22.71 -15.39
N THR A 32 15.32 -22.33 -14.34
CA THR A 32 13.85 -22.30 -14.39
C THR A 32 13.45 -21.36 -15.51
N GLY A 33 12.48 -21.77 -16.34
CA GLY A 33 12.02 -20.93 -17.43
C GLY A 33 11.41 -19.63 -16.89
N LEU A 34 11.56 -18.53 -17.62
CA LEU A 34 10.91 -17.25 -17.31
C LEU A 34 9.42 -17.42 -16.99
N TRP A 35 8.76 -18.35 -17.68
CA TRP A 35 7.36 -18.70 -17.49
C TRP A 35 7.06 -19.42 -16.17
N ASP A 36 7.98 -20.23 -15.66
CA ASP A 36 7.82 -20.92 -14.37
C ASP A 36 7.95 -19.91 -13.22
N GLU A 37 8.91 -18.98 -13.32
CA GLU A 37 9.08 -17.90 -12.35
C GLU A 37 7.85 -16.97 -12.36
N TYR A 38 7.40 -16.54 -13.54
CA TYR A 38 6.18 -15.73 -13.68
C TYR A 38 4.94 -16.42 -13.10
N SER A 39 4.70 -17.69 -13.45
CA SER A 39 3.52 -18.44 -12.98
C SER A 39 3.53 -18.64 -11.47
N HIS A 40 4.72 -18.86 -10.88
CA HIS A 40 4.88 -18.97 -9.44
C HIS A 40 4.59 -17.64 -8.72
N GLU A 41 5.09 -16.52 -9.24
CA GLU A 41 4.79 -15.19 -8.68
C GLU A 41 3.31 -14.83 -8.83
N ALA A 42 2.71 -15.12 -9.98
CA ALA A 42 1.29 -14.91 -10.21
C ALA A 42 0.43 -15.69 -9.20
N ALA A 43 0.77 -16.96 -8.93
CA ALA A 43 0.06 -17.77 -7.94
C ALA A 43 0.19 -17.23 -6.50
N ILE A 44 1.36 -16.71 -6.14
CA ILE A 44 1.57 -16.06 -4.84
C ILE A 44 0.74 -14.78 -4.74
N LEU A 45 0.78 -13.93 -5.77
CA LEU A 45 0.05 -12.67 -5.80
C LEU A 45 -1.45 -12.89 -5.81
N SER A 46 -1.97 -13.86 -6.56
CA SER A 46 -3.40 -14.19 -6.57
C SER A 46 -3.88 -14.76 -5.24
N GLY A 47 -3.04 -15.53 -4.54
CA GLY A 47 -3.37 -16.03 -3.21
C GLY A 47 -3.32 -14.95 -2.12
N TRP A 48 -2.45 -13.95 -2.29
CA TRP A 48 -2.32 -12.85 -1.32
C TRP A 48 -3.32 -11.73 -1.56
N LEU A 49 -3.51 -11.32 -2.82
CA LEU A 49 -4.38 -10.25 -3.27
C LEU A 49 -5.68 -10.85 -3.78
N ASP A 50 -6.45 -11.40 -2.84
CA ASP A 50 -7.78 -11.96 -3.11
C ASP A 50 -8.87 -11.08 -2.48
N PHE A 51 -10.12 -11.29 -2.84
CA PHE A 51 -11.28 -10.63 -2.24
C PHE A 51 -12.52 -11.52 -2.32
N THR A 52 -13.55 -11.15 -1.56
CA THR A 52 -14.83 -11.85 -1.54
C THR A 52 -15.96 -10.90 -1.92
N ALA A 53 -17.13 -11.46 -2.23
CA ALA A 53 -18.33 -10.67 -2.54
C ALA A 53 -18.69 -9.72 -1.38
N GLU A 54 -18.45 -10.13 -0.13
CA GLU A 54 -18.70 -9.31 1.06
C GLU A 54 -17.80 -8.06 1.08
N HIS A 55 -16.53 -8.18 0.69
CA HIS A 55 -15.63 -7.02 0.60
C HIS A 55 -16.14 -6.00 -0.43
N VAL A 56 -16.62 -6.48 -1.58
CA VAL A 56 -17.19 -5.61 -2.62
C VAL A 56 -18.49 -4.97 -2.14
N ALA A 57 -19.37 -5.74 -1.51
CA ALA A 57 -20.63 -5.22 -0.97
C ALA A 57 -20.39 -4.15 0.10
N ALA A 58 -19.44 -4.36 1.01
CA ALA A 58 -19.07 -3.40 2.04
C ALA A 58 -18.50 -2.10 1.44
N SER A 59 -17.59 -2.21 0.46
CA SER A 59 -17.07 -1.04 -0.25
C SER A 59 -18.16 -0.26 -1.01
N ASN A 60 -19.08 -0.97 -1.68
CA ASN A 60 -20.17 -0.34 -2.42
C ASN A 60 -21.18 0.34 -1.49
N ALA A 61 -21.44 -0.21 -0.31
CA ALA A 61 -22.34 0.39 0.66
C ALA A 61 -21.88 1.80 1.09
N ILE A 62 -20.56 2.01 1.22
CA ILE A 62 -20.00 3.35 1.52
C ILE A 62 -20.23 4.32 0.37
N GLN A 63 -19.94 3.90 -0.86
CA GLN A 63 -20.14 4.73 -2.05
C GLN A 63 -21.61 5.15 -2.20
N GLN A 64 -22.53 4.22 -1.95
CA GLN A 64 -23.98 4.43 -2.09
C GLN A 64 -24.58 5.28 -0.96
N ALA A 65 -24.05 5.18 0.26
CA ALA A 65 -24.49 6.02 1.38
C ALA A 65 -24.13 7.50 1.18
N SER A 66 -23.13 7.78 0.34
CA SER A 66 -22.57 9.11 0.14
C SER A 66 -23.20 9.81 -1.06
N ALA A 67 -24.40 10.39 -0.89
CA ALA A 67 -25.14 11.07 -1.97
C ALA A 67 -24.91 12.59 -2.05
N ALA A 68 -24.19 13.18 -1.10
CA ALA A 68 -23.98 14.63 -1.00
C ALA A 68 -22.58 15.07 -1.50
N THR A 69 -22.44 16.37 -1.76
CA THR A 69 -21.13 17.02 -1.87
C THR A 69 -20.39 16.85 -0.54
N LEU A 70 -19.15 16.35 -0.60
CA LEU A 70 -18.34 16.11 0.59
C LEU A 70 -17.39 17.28 0.81
N ASP A 71 -17.35 17.77 2.04
CA ASP A 71 -16.24 18.57 2.53
C ASP A 71 -15.08 17.62 2.90
N ILE A 72 -13.99 17.73 2.15
CA ILE A 72 -12.82 16.84 2.22
C ILE A 72 -11.70 17.60 2.90
N GLY A 73 -11.37 17.22 4.12
CA GLY A 73 -10.20 17.73 4.87
C GLY A 73 -9.09 16.70 5.04
N SER A 74 -9.34 15.43 4.73
CA SER A 74 -8.39 14.34 4.94
C SER A 74 -8.46 13.26 3.86
N MET A 75 -7.30 12.73 3.47
CA MET A 75 -7.20 11.74 2.41
C MET A 75 -6.16 10.66 2.72
N THR A 76 -6.54 9.39 2.51
CA THR A 76 -5.61 8.26 2.57
C THR A 76 -5.13 7.87 1.17
N TRP A 77 -3.82 7.79 0.99
CA TRP A 77 -3.19 7.28 -0.23
C TRP A 77 -2.60 5.89 0.03
N PHE A 78 -3.14 4.86 -0.61
CA PHE A 78 -2.51 3.55 -0.67
C PHE A 78 -1.51 3.53 -1.83
N ILE A 79 -0.23 3.43 -1.49
CA ILE A 79 0.89 3.55 -2.44
C ILE A 79 1.83 2.34 -2.34
N PRO A 80 2.52 1.94 -3.43
CA PRO A 80 3.57 0.94 -3.36
C PRO A 80 4.86 1.52 -2.76
N ASP A 81 5.84 0.65 -2.51
CA ASP A 81 7.23 1.08 -2.31
C ASP A 81 7.72 1.88 -3.55
N PHE A 82 8.44 2.98 -3.33
CA PHE A 82 9.11 3.75 -4.38
C PHE A 82 10.44 4.33 -3.91
N TYR A 83 11.43 4.41 -4.80
CA TYR A 83 12.77 4.90 -4.44
C TYR A 83 13.05 6.33 -4.94
N ASN A 84 12.23 6.83 -5.85
CA ASN A 84 12.36 8.15 -6.45
C ASN A 84 10.97 8.80 -6.56
N ALA A 85 10.78 9.93 -5.87
CA ALA A 85 9.52 10.69 -5.88
C ALA A 85 9.27 11.41 -7.21
N ASP A 86 10.28 11.60 -8.06
CA ASP A 86 10.18 12.23 -9.38
C ASP A 86 9.82 11.24 -10.50
N TYR A 87 9.65 9.97 -10.16
CA TYR A 87 9.42 8.94 -11.15
C TYR A 87 7.94 8.63 -11.37
N GLY A 88 7.52 8.76 -12.64
CA GLY A 88 6.29 8.19 -13.16
C GLY A 88 5.03 8.55 -12.37
N GLY A 89 4.22 7.54 -12.06
CA GLY A 89 2.94 7.73 -11.37
C GLY A 89 3.06 8.32 -9.97
N ILE A 90 4.17 8.07 -9.25
CA ILE A 90 4.36 8.59 -7.90
C ILE A 90 4.46 10.11 -7.91
N HIS A 91 5.24 10.68 -8.81
CA HIS A 91 5.38 12.13 -8.94
C HIS A 91 4.03 12.81 -9.20
N THR A 92 3.23 12.24 -10.11
CA THR A 92 1.89 12.74 -10.43
C THR A 92 0.97 12.71 -9.20
N LEU A 93 0.95 11.60 -8.47
CA LEU A 93 0.23 11.45 -7.20
C LEU A 93 0.62 12.54 -6.19
N LEU A 94 1.92 12.78 -6.02
CA LEU A 94 2.41 13.71 -5.01
C LEU A 94 2.12 15.17 -5.41
N ARG A 95 2.10 15.48 -6.71
CA ARG A 95 1.60 16.76 -7.22
C ARG A 95 0.13 16.99 -6.87
N PHE A 96 -0.73 15.98 -6.96
CA PHE A 96 -2.12 16.10 -6.52
C PHE A 96 -2.21 16.31 -5.01
N ALA A 97 -1.48 15.53 -4.22
CA ALA A 97 -1.43 15.72 -2.77
C ALA A 97 -0.95 17.14 -2.40
N ASN A 98 0.12 17.63 -3.03
CA ASN A 98 0.61 19.00 -2.80
C ASN A 98 -0.43 20.05 -3.14
N HIS A 99 -1.08 19.92 -4.31
CA HIS A 99 -2.15 20.84 -4.71
C HIS A 99 -3.31 20.83 -3.71
N PHE A 100 -3.73 19.66 -3.23
CA PHE A 100 -4.81 19.57 -2.24
C PHE A 100 -4.42 20.12 -0.86
N SER A 101 -3.16 19.93 -0.43
CA SER A 101 -2.64 20.58 0.78
C SER A 101 -2.66 22.10 0.64
N GLU A 102 -2.13 22.64 -0.46
CA GLU A 102 -1.95 24.09 -0.63
C GLU A 102 -3.27 24.83 -0.91
N GLN A 103 -4.13 24.28 -1.77
CA GLN A 103 -5.32 24.98 -2.24
C GLN A 103 -6.56 24.68 -1.39
N HIS A 104 -6.57 23.53 -0.71
CA HIS A 104 -7.75 23.03 -0.01
C HIS A 104 -7.48 22.65 1.46
N GLY A 105 -6.25 22.77 1.95
CA GLY A 105 -5.91 22.43 3.33
C GLY A 105 -6.04 20.94 3.67
N VAL A 106 -6.06 20.06 2.66
CA VAL A 106 -6.25 18.62 2.88
C VAL A 106 -5.02 18.02 3.54
N CYS A 107 -5.24 17.26 4.62
CA CYS A 107 -4.21 16.48 5.30
C CYS A 107 -4.12 15.06 4.74
N HIS A 108 -2.92 14.52 4.62
CA HIS A 108 -2.68 13.23 3.96
C HIS A 108 -2.14 12.16 4.90
N GLN A 109 -2.76 10.99 4.83
CA GLN A 109 -2.24 9.75 5.39
C GLN A 109 -1.68 8.89 4.25
N PHE A 110 -0.39 8.57 4.28
CA PHE A 110 0.23 7.69 3.28
C PHE A 110 0.37 6.28 3.82
N VAL A 111 -0.29 5.32 3.17
CA VAL A 111 -0.26 3.91 3.51
C VAL A 111 0.55 3.17 2.45
N VAL A 112 1.72 2.69 2.87
CA VAL A 112 2.72 2.02 2.03
C VAL A 112 2.47 0.53 2.08
N VAL A 113 1.98 -0.03 0.97
CA VAL A 113 1.83 -1.48 0.81
C VAL A 113 3.15 -2.02 0.28
N GLY A 114 3.99 -2.50 1.21
CA GLY A 114 5.36 -2.86 0.86
C GLY A 114 6.25 -3.09 2.07
N THR A 115 7.54 -2.94 1.83
CA THR A 115 8.61 -3.28 2.78
C THR A 115 9.38 -2.08 3.28
N MET A 116 9.29 -0.94 2.59
CA MET A 116 10.06 0.24 2.94
C MET A 116 9.57 0.88 4.23
N GLN A 117 10.52 1.39 5.01
CA GLN A 117 10.23 2.03 6.28
C GLN A 117 9.46 3.34 6.10
N GLU A 118 8.53 3.60 7.01
CA GLU A 118 7.64 4.77 7.03
C GLU A 118 8.43 6.08 6.98
N ASP A 119 9.49 6.20 7.80
CA ASP A 119 10.35 7.39 7.83
C ASP A 119 11.05 7.64 6.50
N ARG A 120 11.42 6.58 5.77
CA ARG A 120 12.08 6.71 4.47
C ARG A 120 11.10 7.23 3.42
N ILE A 121 9.89 6.67 3.35
CA ILE A 121 8.83 7.15 2.46
C ILE A 121 8.51 8.61 2.79
N ARG A 122 8.29 8.93 4.07
CA ARG A 122 8.01 10.29 4.51
C ARG A 122 9.10 11.26 4.06
N SER A 123 10.37 10.88 4.24
CA SER A 123 11.51 11.71 3.83
C SER A 123 11.49 11.97 2.32
N LEU A 124 11.26 10.94 1.50
CA LEU A 124 11.19 11.09 0.03
C LEU A 124 10.05 12.02 -0.41
N ILE A 125 8.89 11.93 0.25
CA ILE A 125 7.75 12.79 -0.06
C ILE A 125 8.07 14.25 0.27
N VAL A 126 8.59 14.51 1.48
CA VAL A 126 8.90 15.87 1.96
C VAL A 126 10.04 16.50 1.16
N GLU A 127 11.03 15.71 0.73
CA GLU A 127 12.13 16.17 -0.12
C GLU A 127 11.62 16.67 -1.48
N ALA A 128 10.67 15.99 -2.08
CA ALA A 128 10.10 16.38 -3.37
C ALA A 128 9.02 17.48 -3.25
N PHE A 129 8.21 17.44 -2.18
CA PHE A 129 7.06 18.33 -1.97
C PHE A 129 6.93 18.75 -0.50
N PRO A 130 7.66 19.81 -0.08
CA PRO A 130 7.74 20.21 1.34
C PRO A 130 6.43 20.75 1.91
N ASN A 131 5.49 21.18 1.06
CA ASN A 131 4.21 21.77 1.49
C ASN A 131 3.10 20.73 1.71
N ILE A 132 3.35 19.44 1.44
CA ILE A 132 2.38 18.38 1.72
C ILE A 132 2.19 18.24 3.24
N VAL A 133 0.95 18.37 3.70
CA VAL A 133 0.60 18.17 5.11
C VAL A 133 0.41 16.68 5.39
N ILE A 134 1.48 16.01 5.82
CA ILE A 134 1.45 14.57 6.14
C ILE A 134 1.03 14.36 7.60
N SER A 135 -0.21 13.93 7.81
CA SER A 135 -0.71 13.57 9.15
C SER A 135 -0.12 12.26 9.64
N ARG A 136 0.08 11.27 8.75
CA ARG A 136 0.63 9.96 9.11
C ARG A 136 1.26 9.27 7.89
N CYS A 137 2.28 8.45 8.14
CA CYS A 137 2.77 7.45 7.19
C CYS A 137 2.75 6.08 7.89
N LEU A 138 2.23 5.05 7.22
CA LEU A 138 2.10 3.70 7.76
C LEU A 138 2.56 2.68 6.73
N ARG A 139 3.24 1.62 7.17
CA ARG A 139 3.56 0.48 6.33
C ARG A 139 2.66 -0.69 6.65
N LEU A 140 2.00 -1.26 5.63
CA LEU A 140 1.20 -2.46 5.76
C LEU A 140 1.85 -3.65 5.05
N GLY A 141 1.85 -4.79 5.74
CA GLY A 141 2.25 -6.09 5.18
C GLY A 141 1.11 -7.10 5.06
N SER A 142 -0.10 -6.77 5.53
CA SER A 142 -1.25 -7.67 5.57
C SER A 142 -2.57 -6.89 5.66
N PHE A 143 -3.69 -7.52 5.28
CA PHE A 143 -5.01 -6.93 5.46
C PHE A 143 -5.35 -6.70 6.95
N ASP A 144 -4.93 -7.61 7.84
CA ASP A 144 -5.01 -7.44 9.30
C ASP A 144 -4.11 -6.32 9.85
N ALA A 145 -3.56 -5.42 9.02
CA ALA A 145 -2.93 -4.21 9.51
C ALA A 145 -3.77 -2.96 9.17
N LEU A 146 -4.84 -3.11 8.37
CA LEU A 146 -5.75 -2.03 8.00
C LEU A 146 -6.45 -1.40 9.21
N GLN A 147 -6.66 -2.13 10.30
CA GLN A 147 -7.25 -1.57 11.52
C GLN A 147 -6.38 -0.50 12.21
N ALA A 148 -5.10 -0.40 11.85
CA ALA A 148 -4.22 0.69 12.33
C ALA A 148 -4.34 1.97 11.49
N VAL A 149 -4.94 1.89 10.30
CA VAL A 149 -5.16 3.01 9.39
C VAL A 149 -6.27 3.88 9.96
N ALA A 150 -5.99 5.17 10.16
CA ALA A 150 -6.99 6.09 10.69
C ALA A 150 -8.08 6.37 9.64
N PRO A 151 -9.36 6.56 10.04
CA PRO A 151 -10.39 7.01 9.12
C PRO A 151 -10.02 8.34 8.46
N THR A 152 -10.38 8.50 7.18
CA THR A 152 -10.21 9.74 6.41
C THR A 152 -11.46 10.03 5.59
N ASP A 153 -11.59 11.21 4.99
CA ASP A 153 -12.79 11.53 4.21
C ASP A 153 -12.86 10.73 2.92
N ILE A 154 -11.73 10.57 2.24
CA ILE A 154 -11.58 9.78 1.02
C ILE A 154 -10.32 8.94 1.05
N ALA A 155 -10.24 7.94 0.19
CA ALA A 155 -9.02 7.17 -0.03
C ALA A 155 -8.82 6.79 -1.50
N VAL A 156 -7.56 6.69 -1.92
CA VAL A 156 -7.18 6.36 -3.30
C VAL A 156 -6.05 5.35 -3.31
N ALA A 157 -6.12 4.40 -4.25
CA ALA A 157 -5.08 3.43 -4.55
C ALA A 157 -4.34 3.86 -5.83
N SER A 158 -3.01 3.84 -5.82
CA SER A 158 -2.19 4.28 -6.96
C SER A 158 -1.64 3.14 -7.82
N LEU A 159 -1.81 1.88 -7.40
CA LEU A 159 -1.42 0.68 -8.14
C LEU A 159 -2.47 -0.44 -7.99
N TRP A 160 -2.57 -1.35 -8.96
CA TRP A 160 -3.56 -2.43 -8.95
C TRP A 160 -3.51 -3.29 -7.68
N SER A 161 -2.33 -3.58 -7.13
CA SER A 161 -2.19 -4.35 -5.88
C SER A 161 -2.69 -3.58 -4.66
N THR A 162 -2.46 -2.26 -4.62
CA THR A 162 -2.95 -1.40 -3.53
C THR A 162 -4.47 -1.26 -3.52
N ALA A 163 -5.14 -1.50 -4.65
CA ALA A 163 -6.60 -1.45 -4.73
C ALA A 163 -7.28 -2.51 -3.85
N TYR A 164 -6.63 -3.67 -3.62
CA TYR A 164 -7.16 -4.70 -2.72
C TYR A 164 -7.15 -4.27 -1.25
N PHE A 165 -6.20 -3.42 -0.85
CA PHE A 165 -6.18 -2.83 0.48
C PHE A 165 -7.26 -1.76 0.61
N LEU A 166 -7.40 -0.90 -0.40
CA LEU A 166 -8.46 0.11 -0.45
C LEU A 166 -9.86 -0.53 -0.41
N LEU A 167 -10.10 -1.60 -1.17
CA LEU A 167 -11.39 -2.32 -1.19
C LEU A 167 -11.85 -2.74 0.22
N ARG A 168 -10.89 -3.11 1.07
CA ARG A 168 -11.13 -3.55 2.45
C ARG A 168 -11.04 -2.40 3.46
N PHE A 169 -10.61 -1.22 3.04
CA PHE A 169 -10.57 -0.03 3.87
C PHE A 169 -11.90 0.71 3.79
N ASN A 170 -12.81 0.34 4.68
CA ASN A 170 -14.19 0.83 4.70
C ASN A 170 -14.41 1.94 5.75
N ALA A 171 -13.34 2.71 6.03
CA ALA A 171 -13.35 3.81 6.99
C ALA A 171 -13.18 5.16 6.29
N THR A 172 -13.98 5.38 5.24
CA THR A 172 -14.06 6.65 4.50
C THR A 172 -15.48 7.19 4.44
N LYS A 173 -15.62 8.49 4.14
CA LYS A 173 -16.93 9.07 3.77
C LYS A 173 -17.32 8.67 2.35
N ARG A 174 -16.33 8.44 1.48
CA ARG A 174 -16.47 7.89 0.12
C ARG A 174 -15.23 7.10 -0.27
#